data_AF-A0A383CYW2-F1
#
_entry.id   AF-A0A383CYW2-F1
#
_cell.length_a   1.000
_cell.length_b   1.000
_cell.length_c   1.000
_cell.angle_alpha   90.00
_cell.angle_beta   90.00
_cell.angle_gamma   90.00
#
_symmetry.space_group_name_H-M   'P 1'
#
loop_
_entity.id
_entity.type
_entity.pdbx_description
1 polymer ?
#
loop_
_entity_poly.entity_id
_entity_poly.type
_entity_poly.pdbx_seq_one_letter_code
_entity_poly.pdbx_strand_id
1 'polypeptide(L)'
;MVLERSSRTLIRVLFSALTFYVALSHYAYSDNGWPEGDQADIDKVEAFLNGIDTYRARFIQVDSGGGYSEGWLWLQRPRFLRVEYAPPNDLLLV
;
A
#
# COMPACT_ATOMS: atom_id res chain seq x y z
N MET A 1 -37.43 -46.32 16.17
CA MET A 1 -37.07 -45.74 14.84
C MET A 1 -37.55 -44.28 14.75
N VAL A 2 -37.06 -43.39 15.62
CA VAL A 2 -37.37 -41.93 15.61
C VAL A 2 -36.14 -41.07 15.96
N LEU A 3 -35.10 -41.65 16.59
CA LEU A 3 -33.92 -40.90 17.05
C LEU A 3 -32.98 -40.39 15.93
N GLU A 4 -32.99 -40.97 14.72
CA GLU A 4 -32.07 -40.54 13.64
C GLU A 4 -32.51 -39.26 12.90
N ARG A 5 -33.80 -38.90 12.96
CA ARG A 5 -34.34 -37.74 12.22
C ARG A 5 -34.02 -36.41 12.90
N SER A 6 -33.90 -36.41 14.23
CA SER A 6 -33.59 -35.24 15.05
C SER A 6 -32.14 -34.76 14.86
N SER A 7 -31.18 -35.69 14.83
CA SER A 7 -29.75 -35.38 14.69
C SER A 7 -29.41 -34.66 13.37
N ARG A 8 -30.03 -35.06 12.25
CA ARG A 8 -29.82 -34.43 10.93
C ARG A 8 -30.39 -33.01 10.85
N THR A 9 -31.40 -32.70 11.66
CA THR A 9 -32.04 -31.37 11.71
C THR A 9 -31.23 -30.43 12.60
N LEU A 10 -30.73 -30.95 13.73
CA LEU A 10 -29.76 -30.27 14.61
C LEU A 10 -28.46 -29.91 13.90
N ILE A 11 -27.88 -30.84 13.13
CA ILE A 11 -26.65 -30.58 12.37
C ILE A 11 -26.87 -29.45 11.36
N ARG A 12 -28.02 -29.42 10.66
CA ARG A 12 -28.35 -28.36 9.70
C ARG A 12 -28.51 -27.00 10.36
N VAL A 13 -29.20 -26.92 11.50
CA VAL A 13 -29.37 -25.67 12.25
C VAL A 13 -28.03 -25.18 12.80
N LEU A 14 -27.19 -26.08 13.32
CA LEU A 14 -25.84 -25.73 13.77
C LEU A 14 -24.95 -25.28 12.61
N PHE A 15 -25.03 -25.93 11.44
CA PHE A 15 -24.29 -25.52 10.26
C PHE A 15 -24.77 -24.16 9.73
N SER A 16 -26.09 -23.93 9.69
CA SER A 16 -26.69 -22.66 9.31
C SER A 16 -26.32 -21.53 10.28
N ALA A 17 -26.35 -21.79 11.59
CA ALA A 17 -25.93 -20.84 12.61
C ALA A 17 -24.43 -20.53 12.51
N LEU A 18 -23.59 -21.54 12.23
CA LEU A 18 -22.16 -21.35 12.03
C LEU A 18 -21.87 -20.52 10.77
N THR A 19 -22.56 -20.79 9.65
CA THR A 19 -22.43 -19.96 8.43
C THR A 19 -22.92 -18.53 8.65
N PHE A 20 -23.93 -18.32 9.48
CA PHE A 20 -24.43 -17.00 9.82
C PHE A 20 -23.43 -16.25 10.72
N TYR A 21 -22.80 -16.95 11.66
CA TYR A 21 -21.76 -16.39 12.53
C TYR A 21 -20.50 -15.97 11.74
N VAL A 22 -20.11 -16.75 10.73
CA VAL A 22 -18.99 -16.41 9.83
C VAL A 22 -19.31 -15.20 8.96
N ALA A 23 -20.56 -15.04 8.51
CA ALA A 23 -21.00 -13.87 7.74
C ALA A 23 -21.00 -12.57 8.56
N LEU A 24 -21.33 -12.64 9.86
CA LEU A 24 -21.21 -11.50 10.78
C LEU A 24 -19.75 -11.12 11.07
N SER A 25 -18.81 -12.06 10.96
CA SER A 25 -17.39 -11.83 11.20
C SER A 25 -16.68 -11.11 10.02
N HIS A 26 -17.36 -10.96 8.88
CA HIS A 26 -16.83 -10.30 7.67
C HIS A 26 -17.14 -8.81 7.57
N TYR A 27 -17.76 -8.19 8.58
CA TYR A 27 -17.70 -6.74 8.74
C TYR A 27 -16.34 -6.37 9.31
N ALA A 28 -15.28 -6.65 8.54
CA ALA A 28 -14.02 -5.96 8.74
C ALA A 28 -14.34 -4.47 8.52
N TYR A 29 -14.31 -3.71 9.61
CA TYR A 29 -14.16 -2.27 9.56
C TYR A 29 -12.84 -2.02 8.84
N SER A 30 -12.91 -1.87 7.52
CA SER A 30 -11.84 -1.26 6.76
C SER A 30 -11.76 0.16 7.28
N ASP A 31 -10.84 0.40 8.21
CA ASP A 31 -10.42 1.74 8.55
C ASP A 31 -9.52 2.22 7.41
N ASN A 32 -10.15 2.50 6.27
CA ASN A 32 -9.49 3.08 5.10
C ASN A 32 -9.30 4.60 5.24
N GLY A 33 -9.54 5.15 6.44
CA GLY A 33 -9.10 6.48 6.83
C GLY A 33 -7.78 6.34 7.56
N TRP A 34 -6.77 7.08 7.10
CA TRP A 34 -5.57 7.29 7.90
C TRP A 34 -5.99 7.84 9.29
N PRO A 35 -5.26 7.50 10.38
CA PRO A 35 -5.49 8.05 11.71
C PRO A 35 -5.77 9.56 11.69
N GLU A 36 -6.64 10.04 12.58
CA GLU A 36 -6.93 11.48 12.70
C GLU A 36 -5.61 12.28 12.86
N GLY A 37 -5.29 13.12 11.87
CA GLY A 37 -4.04 13.87 11.80
C GLY A 37 -3.18 13.53 10.57
N ASP A 38 -3.16 12.27 10.14
CA ASP A 38 -2.34 11.82 9.02
C ASP A 38 -2.80 12.45 7.69
N GLN A 39 -4.11 12.58 7.49
CA GLN A 39 -4.65 13.19 6.28
C GLN A 39 -4.18 14.63 6.10
N ALA A 40 -4.08 15.41 7.19
CA ALA A 40 -3.61 16.79 7.10
C ALA A 40 -2.12 16.88 6.72
N ASP A 41 -1.31 15.89 7.10
CA ASP A 41 0.10 15.85 6.71
C ASP A 41 0.27 15.32 5.28
N ILE A 42 -0.57 14.37 4.86
CA ILE A 42 -0.66 13.93 3.46
C ILE A 42 -1.01 15.13 2.56
N ASP A 43 -2.06 15.89 2.88
CA ASP A 43 -2.49 17.04 2.08
C ASP A 43 -1.37 18.08 1.93
N LYS A 44 -0.59 18.32 2.99
CA LYS A 44 0.57 19.24 2.94
C LYS A 44 1.68 18.71 2.04
N VAL A 45 2.03 17.42 2.15
CA VAL A 45 3.08 16.80 1.34
C VAL A 45 2.65 16.76 -0.13
N GLU A 46 1.40 16.41 -0.42
CA GLU A 46 0.84 16.45 -1.77
C GLU A 46 0.89 17.86 -2.35
N ALA A 47 0.43 18.88 -1.62
CA ALA A 47 0.49 20.27 -2.08
C ALA A 47 1.92 20.72 -2.37
N PHE A 48 2.89 20.37 -1.51
CA PHE A 48 4.30 20.68 -1.71
C PHE A 48 4.88 19.98 -2.94
N LEU A 49 4.73 18.65 -3.04
CA LEU A 49 5.28 17.87 -4.14
C LEU A 49 4.63 18.25 -5.47
N ASN A 50 3.30 18.42 -5.49
CA ASN A 50 2.54 18.87 -6.66
C ASN A 50 2.85 20.32 -7.05
N GLY A 51 3.57 21.10 -6.23
CA GLY A 51 4.09 22.41 -6.60
C GLY A 51 5.39 22.38 -7.44
N ILE A 52 6.10 21.25 -7.50
CA ILE A 52 7.43 21.14 -8.15
C ILE A 52 7.34 20.75 -9.64
N ASP A 53 7.13 21.71 -10.55
CA ASP A 53 6.95 21.40 -11.98
C ASP A 53 8.23 20.95 -12.67
N THR A 54 9.36 21.58 -12.31
CA THR A 54 10.68 21.26 -12.83
C THR A 54 11.67 21.14 -11.68
N TYR A 55 12.51 20.12 -11.69
CA TYR A 55 13.54 19.91 -10.67
C TYR A 55 14.79 19.29 -11.25
N ARG A 56 15.95 19.65 -10.69
CA ARG A 56 17.23 19.01 -10.97
C ARG A 56 18.09 18.96 -9.72
N ALA A 57 18.57 17.78 -9.34
CA ALA A 57 19.42 17.61 -8.16
C ALA A 57 20.42 16.46 -8.30
N ARG A 58 21.46 16.49 -7.47
CA ARG A 58 22.33 15.31 -7.22
C ARG A 58 21.72 14.49 -6.08
N PHE A 59 21.84 13.17 -6.15
CA PHE A 59 21.38 12.28 -5.08
C PHE A 59 22.49 11.32 -4.65
N ILE A 60 22.33 10.79 -3.43
CA ILE A 60 23.08 9.64 -2.91
C ILE A 60 22.03 8.63 -2.40
N GLN A 61 22.14 7.38 -2.84
CA GLN A 61 21.33 6.27 -2.37
C GLN A 61 22.24 5.31 -1.61
N VAL A 62 21.86 4.98 -0.38
CA VAL A 62 22.59 4.01 0.46
C VAL A 62 21.79 2.70 0.49
N ASP A 63 22.44 1.60 0.18
CA ASP A 63 21.83 0.27 0.24
C ASP A 63 21.92 -0.34 1.65
N SER A 64 21.21 -1.44 1.88
CA SER A 64 21.18 -2.12 3.18
C SER A 64 22.53 -2.72 3.60
N GLY A 65 23.47 -2.89 2.66
CA GLY A 65 24.82 -3.37 2.91
C GLY A 65 25.84 -2.26 3.18
N GLY A 66 25.42 -1.00 3.12
CA GLY A 66 26.29 0.17 3.31
C GLY A 66 27.04 0.60 2.03
N GLY A 67 26.77 -0.04 0.89
CA GLY A 67 27.16 0.50 -0.41
C GLY A 67 26.38 1.78 -0.71
N TYR A 68 26.96 2.66 -1.52
CA TYR A 68 26.28 3.86 -1.97
C TYR A 68 26.38 4.02 -3.48
N SER A 69 25.34 4.63 -4.04
CA SER A 69 25.28 5.04 -5.43
C SER A 69 24.95 6.52 -5.50
N GLU A 70 25.57 7.23 -6.42
CA GLU A 70 25.30 8.64 -6.65
C GLU A 70 24.68 8.85 -8.02
N GLY A 71 24.12 10.03 -8.26
CA GLY A 71 23.63 10.35 -9.58
C GLY A 71 22.96 11.71 -9.67
N TRP A 72 22.21 11.88 -10.76
CA TRP A 72 21.42 13.06 -11.06
C TRP A 72 19.96 12.68 -11.26
N LEU A 73 19.07 13.51 -10.72
CA LEU A 73 17.63 13.45 -10.94
C LEU A 73 17.19 14.69 -11.71
N TRP A 74 16.37 14.49 -12.73
CA TRP A 74 15.63 15.54 -13.43
C TRP A 74 14.16 15.21 -13.44
N LEU A 75 13.32 16.21 -13.16
CA LEU A 75 11.87 16.12 -13.26
C LEU A 75 11.39 17.28 -14.12
N GLN A 76 10.49 16.99 -15.05
CA GLN A 76 9.65 17.97 -15.72
C GLN A 76 8.26 17.35 -15.90
N ARG A 77 7.32 17.77 -15.06
CA ARG A 77 5.94 17.33 -15.15
C ARG A 77 5.28 17.84 -16.44
N PRO A 78 4.25 17.13 -16.93
CA PRO A 78 3.64 15.93 -16.35
C PRO A 78 4.33 14.60 -16.70
N ARG A 79 5.36 14.60 -17.56
CA ARG A 79 5.76 13.37 -18.29
C ARG A 79 7.23 12.99 -18.25
N PHE A 80 8.12 13.88 -17.82
CA PHE A 80 9.55 13.62 -17.88
C PHE A 80 10.09 13.41 -16.48
N LEU A 81 10.63 12.23 -16.24
CA LEU A 81 11.46 11.91 -15.09
C LEU A 81 12.71 11.26 -15.67
N ARG A 82 13.89 11.71 -15.26
CA ARG A 82 15.15 11.06 -15.58
C ARG A 82 15.94 10.88 -14.30
N VAL A 83 16.41 9.67 -14.07
CA VAL A 83 17.37 9.39 -13.00
C VAL A 83 18.56 8.68 -13.63
N GLU A 84 19.73 9.27 -13.48
CA GLU A 84 20.98 8.77 -14.04
C GLU A 84 21.96 8.51 -12.91
N TYR A 85 22.38 7.26 -12.78
CA TYR A 85 23.39 6.86 -11.81
C TYR A 85 24.80 7.14 -12.35
N ALA A 86 25.71 7.49 -11.46
CA ALA A 86 27.12 7.66 -11.79
C ALA A 86 27.81 6.29 -11.94
N PRO A 87 28.87 6.18 -12.76
CA PRO A 87 29.65 4.96 -12.89
C PRO A 87 30.15 4.43 -11.52
N PRO A 88 30.23 3.10 -11.33
CA PRO A 88 30.10 2.02 -12.33
C PRO A 88 28.64 1.56 -12.56
N ASN A 89 27.66 2.22 -11.96
CA ASN A 89 26.26 1.80 -12.05
C ASN A 89 25.59 2.46 -13.26
N ASP A 90 25.56 1.77 -14.40
CA ASP A 90 24.96 2.26 -15.66
C ASP A 90 23.42 2.11 -15.68
N LEU A 91 22.74 2.44 -14.59
CA LEU A 91 21.27 2.44 -14.53
C LEU A 91 20.73 3.81 -14.96
N LEU A 92 19.83 3.80 -15.94
CA LEU A 92 19.07 4.96 -16.39
C LEU A 92 17.58 4.66 -16.28
N LEU A 93 16.85 5.50 -15.56
CA LEU A 93 15.39 5.47 -15.47
C LEU A 93 14.83 6.67 -16.24
N VAL A 94 13.94 6.43 -17.21
CA VAL A 94 13.28 7.44 -18.07
C VAL A 94 11.85 7.05 -18.40
#